data_AF-A0AAV2BSR8-F1
#
_entry.id   AF-A0AAV2BSR8-F1
#
_cell.length_a   1.000
_cell.length_b   1.000
_cell.length_c   1.000
_cell.angle_alpha   90.00
_cell.angle_beta   90.00
_cell.angle_gamma   90.00
#
_symmetry.space_group_name_H-M   'P 1'
#
loop_
_entity.id
_entity.type
_entity.pdbx_description
1 polymer ?
#
loop_
_entity_poly.entity_id
_entity_poly.type
_entity_poly.pdbx_seq_one_letter_code
_entity_poly.pdbx_strand_id
1 'polypeptide(L)'
;MQNTVSGEILLWDISKEDDPLLASTEIAVFNHREPITGLHWITHYGKHNKINFVSCSLDGKILLWSYEDDTLKLDHGFVILAKQLPRNFLIKARKDNAEIGSENESILCNKIDVKK
;
A
#
# COMPACT_ATOMS: atom_id res chain seq x y z
N MET A 1 -12.55 -22.41 -8.26
CA MET A 1 -11.19 -21.84 -8.12
C MET A 1 -11.34 -20.49 -7.46
N GLN A 2 -10.91 -20.34 -6.20
CA GLN A 2 -10.97 -19.06 -5.51
C GLN A 2 -9.68 -18.31 -5.90
N ASN A 3 -9.80 -17.28 -6.73
CA ASN A 3 -8.67 -16.42 -7.09
C ASN A 3 -8.25 -15.66 -5.83
N THR A 4 -7.14 -16.05 -5.21
CA THR A 4 -6.56 -15.29 -4.10
C THR A 4 -5.86 -14.09 -4.69
N VAL A 5 -6.37 -12.89 -4.44
CA VAL A 5 -5.69 -11.65 -4.84
C VAL A 5 -4.50 -11.47 -3.90
N SER A 6 -3.28 -11.54 -4.43
CA SER A 6 -2.05 -11.34 -3.65
C SER A 6 -1.87 -9.86 -3.33
N GLY A 7 -1.27 -9.57 -2.18
CA GLY A 7 -0.84 -8.23 -1.79
C GLY A 7 0.50 -7.81 -2.41
N GLU A 8 0.78 -8.26 -3.64
CA GLU A 8 2.00 -7.95 -4.38
C GLU A 8 1.94 -6.54 -4.98
N ILE A 9 3.08 -5.84 -5.03
CA ILE A 9 3.19 -4.52 -5.66
C ILE A 9 4.15 -4.61 -6.82
N LEU A 10 3.73 -4.05 -7.95
CA LEU A 10 4.49 -3.95 -9.18
C LEU A 10 4.68 -2.47 -9.52
N LEU A 11 5.91 -2.08 -9.81
CA LEU A 11 6.28 -0.73 -10.23
C LEU A 11 6.53 -0.72 -11.72
N TRP A 12 5.84 0.16 -12.46
CA TRP A 12 5.91 0.23 -13.91
C TRP A 12 6.30 1.63 -14.38
N ASP A 13 7.15 1.70 -15.40
CA ASP A 13 7.42 2.89 -16.18
C ASP A 13 6.68 2.82 -17.51
N ILE A 14 5.56 3.53 -17.57
CA ILE A 14 4.67 3.57 -18.75
C ILE A 14 5.28 4.32 -19.94
N SER A 15 6.46 4.93 -19.79
CA SER A 15 7.16 5.57 -20.91
C SER A 15 7.99 4.58 -21.75
N LYS A 16 8.26 3.38 -21.23
CA LYS A 16 9.00 2.33 -21.93
C LYS A 16 8.03 1.43 -22.71
N GLU A 17 8.32 1.19 -23.99
CA GLU A 17 7.45 0.38 -24.86
C GLU A 17 7.68 -1.14 -24.71
N ASP A 18 8.93 -1.59 -24.55
CA ASP A 18 9.26 -3.03 -24.58
C ASP A 18 9.26 -3.74 -23.21
N ASP A 19 9.79 -3.09 -22.17
CA ASP A 19 9.86 -3.63 -20.81
C ASP A 19 9.48 -2.55 -19.78
N PRO A 20 8.17 -2.35 -19.55
CA PRO A 20 7.69 -1.32 -18.65
C PRO A 20 7.80 -1.70 -17.18
N LEU A 21 8.09 -2.96 -16.82
CA LEU A 21 8.16 -3.37 -15.41
C LEU A 21 9.52 -2.96 -14.81
N LEU A 22 9.52 -2.07 -13.84
CA LEU A 22 10.73 -1.62 -13.13
C LEU A 22 11.11 -2.55 -11.98
N ALA A 23 10.14 -2.98 -11.18
CA ALA A 23 10.37 -3.81 -10.01
C ALA A 23 9.09 -4.50 -9.52
N SER A 24 9.25 -5.55 -8.73
CA SER A 24 8.18 -6.18 -7.96
C SER A 24 8.57 -6.39 -6.50
N THR A 25 7.58 -6.51 -5.61
CA THR A 25 7.84 -6.93 -4.22
C THR A 25 8.23 -8.41 -4.18
N GLU A 26 9.31 -8.74 -3.50
CA GLU A 26 9.64 -10.14 -3.19
C GLU A 26 8.60 -10.74 -2.23
N ILE A 27 8.27 -12.03 -2.37
CA ILE A 27 7.39 -12.72 -1.42
C ILE A 27 8.11 -12.89 -0.08
N ALA A 28 7.82 -12.01 0.87
CA ALA A 28 8.40 -12.06 2.21
C ALA A 28 7.31 -12.12 3.30
N VAL A 29 7.70 -12.61 4.49
CA VAL A 29 6.79 -12.77 5.65
C VAL A 29 6.13 -11.45 6.06
N PHE A 30 6.81 -10.33 5.84
CA PHE A 30 6.38 -8.98 6.22
C PHE A 30 5.48 -8.30 5.20
N ASN A 31 5.34 -8.85 3.99
CA ASN A 31 4.49 -8.28 2.95
C ASN A 31 3.00 -8.40 3.28
N HIS A 32 2.19 -7.71 2.49
CA HIS A 32 0.76 -7.87 2.53
C HIS A 32 0.36 -9.30 2.17
N ARG A 33 -0.52 -9.88 3.00
CA ARG A 33 -1.11 -11.20 2.75
C ARG A 33 -2.53 -11.12 2.20
N GLU A 34 -3.11 -9.94 2.27
CA GLU A 34 -4.44 -9.60 1.79
C GLU A 34 -4.31 -8.55 0.68
N PRO A 35 -5.39 -8.29 -0.09
CA PRO A 35 -5.39 -7.26 -1.12
C PRO A 35 -4.97 -5.90 -0.57
N ILE A 36 -4.24 -5.14 -1.38
CA ILE A 36 -3.88 -3.76 -1.04
C ILE A 36 -5.10 -2.87 -1.28
N THR A 37 -5.50 -2.15 -0.25
CA THR A 37 -6.68 -1.28 -0.27
C THR A 37 -6.34 0.20 -0.39
N GLY A 38 -5.06 0.55 -0.27
CA GLY A 38 -4.60 1.92 -0.44
C GLY A 38 -3.12 1.98 -0.77
N LEU A 39 -2.77 2.93 -1.63
CA LEU A 39 -1.40 3.20 -2.06
C LEU A 39 -1.22 4.72 -2.19
N HIS A 40 -0.11 5.24 -1.66
CA HIS A 40 0.15 6.68 -1.64
C HIS A 40 1.62 7.00 -1.87
N TRP A 41 1.92 7.76 -2.91
CA TRP A 41 3.26 8.27 -3.18
C TRP A 41 3.66 9.34 -2.17
N ILE A 42 4.89 9.25 -1.66
CA ILE A 42 5.47 10.27 -0.79
C ILE A 42 6.31 11.20 -1.66
N THR A 43 5.84 12.42 -1.85
CA THR A 43 6.62 13.46 -2.53
C THR A 43 7.77 13.90 -1.62
N HIS A 44 8.98 13.99 -2.18
CA HIS A 44 10.11 14.60 -1.51
C HIS A 44 10.41 15.95 -2.17
N TYR A 45 10.62 16.98 -1.35
CA TYR A 45 11.15 18.26 -1.83
C TYR A 45 12.69 18.15 -1.86
N GLY A 46 13.31 17.86 -3.02
CA GLY A 46 14.78 17.80 -3.15
C GLY A 46 15.32 16.99 -4.34
N LYS A 47 16.66 16.90 -4.46
CA LYS A 47 17.42 16.23 -5.54
C LYS A 47 17.63 14.71 -5.32
N HIS A 48 16.63 13.97 -4.87
CA HIS A 48 16.79 12.52 -4.71
C HIS A 48 15.85 11.80 -5.69
N ASN A 49 16.42 11.03 -6.62
CA ASN A 49 15.71 10.10 -7.51
C ASN A 49 15.08 8.92 -6.74
N LYS A 50 14.89 9.03 -5.42
CA LYS A 50 14.33 8.00 -4.58
C LYS A 50 12.81 8.10 -4.66
N ILE A 51 12.18 7.08 -5.19
CA ILE A 51 10.72 6.96 -5.18
C ILE A 51 10.33 6.30 -3.86
N ASN A 52 9.45 6.94 -3.10
CA ASN A 52 8.93 6.40 -1.85
C ASN A 52 7.41 6.36 -1.88
N PHE A 53 6.81 5.33 -1.31
CA PHE A 53 5.36 5.22 -1.19
C PHE A 53 4.95 4.36 -0.01
N VAL A 54 3.69 4.50 0.38
CA VAL A 54 3.06 3.73 1.45
C VAL A 54 1.97 2.86 0.86
N SER A 55 1.88 1.61 1.29
CA SER A 55 0.76 0.73 1.02
C SER A 55 0.03 0.33 2.31
N CYS A 56 -1.28 0.10 2.22
CA CYS A 56 -2.08 -0.46 3.30
C CYS A 56 -3.01 -1.57 2.79
N SER A 57 -3.31 -2.53 3.67
CA SER A 57 -4.10 -3.71 3.35
C SER A 57 -5.03 -4.09 4.51
N LEU A 58 -6.02 -4.94 4.22
CA LEU A 58 -6.96 -5.50 5.20
C LEU A 58 -6.30 -6.40 6.26
N ASP A 59 -5.05 -6.82 6.03
CA ASP A 59 -4.25 -7.50 7.05
C ASP A 59 -3.77 -6.57 8.18
N GLY A 60 -4.12 -5.29 8.12
CA GLY A 60 -3.80 -4.28 9.12
C GLY A 60 -2.37 -3.77 9.03
N LYS A 61 -1.60 -4.18 8.01
CA LYS A 61 -0.25 -3.65 7.79
C LYS A 61 -0.29 -2.33 7.04
N ILE A 62 0.64 -1.46 7.39
CA ILE A 62 1.03 -0.29 6.62
C ILE A 62 2.53 -0.41 6.35
N LEU A 63 2.91 -0.45 5.08
CA LEU A 63 4.29 -0.71 4.66
C LEU A 63 4.82 0.52 3.90
N LEU A 64 6.02 0.95 4.27
CA LEU A 64 6.77 2.02 3.61
C LEU A 64 7.78 1.37 2.67
N TRP A 65 7.70 1.73 1.39
CA TRP A 65 8.54 1.21 0.33
C TRP A 65 9.44 2.29 -0.23
N SER A 66 10.62 1.86 -0.64
CA SER A 66 11.51 2.64 -1.49
C SER A 66 11.84 1.89 -2.77
N TYR A 67 12.03 2.64 -3.86
CA TYR A 67 12.63 2.12 -5.09
C TYR A 67 13.95 2.84 -5.33
N GLU A 68 15.03 2.04 -5.34
CA GLU A 68 16.42 2.47 -5.52
C GLU A 68 17.20 1.31 -6.16
N ASP A 69 18.12 1.63 -7.07
CA ASP A 69 18.94 0.64 -7.78
C ASP A 69 18.12 -0.49 -8.43
N ASP A 70 17.03 -0.15 -9.11
CA ASP A 70 16.13 -1.10 -9.78
C ASP A 70 15.47 -2.14 -8.85
N THR A 71 15.44 -1.87 -7.55
CA THR A 71 14.85 -2.78 -6.56
C THR A 71 13.84 -2.08 -5.68
N LEU A 72 12.74 -2.78 -5.39
CA LEU A 72 11.74 -2.33 -4.44
C LEU A 72 12.08 -2.88 -3.06
N LYS A 73 12.39 -2.00 -2.11
CA LYS A 73 12.79 -2.37 -0.74
C LYS A 73 11.71 -1.97 0.26
N LEU A 74 11.44 -2.87 1.20
CA LEU A 74 10.64 -2.55 2.37
C LEU A 74 11.51 -1.76 3.35
N ASP A 75 11.26 -0.47 3.48
CA ASP A 75 11.99 0.38 4.41
C ASP A 75 11.49 0.09 5.83
N HIS A 76 10.18 0.29 6.08
CA HIS A 76 9.56 0.13 7.40
C HIS A 76 8.17 -0.53 7.30
N GLY A 77 7.77 -1.24 8.35
CA GLY A 77 6.44 -1.85 8.46
C GLY A 77 5.77 -1.52 9.79
N PHE A 78 4.48 -1.20 9.72
CA PHE A 78 3.63 -0.89 10.86
C PHE A 78 2.42 -1.81 10.85
N VAL A 79 1.88 -2.09 12.04
CA VAL A 79 0.65 -2.89 12.19
C VAL A 79 -0.34 -2.11 13.03
N ILE A 80 -1.54 -1.93 12.51
CA ILE A 80 -2.64 -1.36 13.26
C ILE A 80 -3.30 -2.47 14.07
N LEU A 81 -3.22 -2.36 15.39
CA LEU A 81 -4.00 -3.24 16.26
C LEU A 81 -5.43 -2.71 16.35
N ALA A 82 -6.42 -3.54 16.04
CA ALA A 82 -7.84 -3.16 16.11
C ALA A 82 -8.26 -2.58 17.47
N LYS A 83 -7.55 -2.96 18.55
CA LYS A 83 -7.74 -2.42 19.91
C LYS A 83 -7.35 -0.94 20.06
N GLN A 84 -6.47 -0.44 19.19
CA GLN A 84 -5.98 0.94 19.17
C GLN A 84 -6.80 1.84 18.24
N LEU A 85 -7.68 1.26 17.41
CA LEU A 85 -8.56 2.04 16.56
C LEU A 85 -9.71 2.61 17.39
N PRO A 86 -10.05 3.91 17.21
CA PRO A 86 -11.26 4.47 17.79
C PRO A 86 -12.47 3.60 17.40
N ARG A 87 -13.34 3.27 18.36
CA ARG A 87 -14.52 2.40 18.13
C ARG A 87 -15.38 2.82 16.93
N ASN A 88 -15.38 4.10 16.58
CA ASN A 88 -16.13 4.64 15.44
C ASN A 88 -15.57 4.20 14.07
N PHE A 89 -14.29 3.79 14.00
CA PHE A 89 -13.66 3.27 12.79
C PHE A 89 -14.16 1.86 12.45
N LEU A 90 -14.37 1.03 13.48
CA LEU A 90 -14.88 -0.35 13.35
C LEU A 90 -16.34 -0.40 12.88
N ILE A 91 -17.11 0.66 13.12
CA ILE A 91 -18.52 0.76 12.70
C ILE A 91 -18.61 1.03 11.19
N LYS A 92 -17.66 1.78 10.61
CA LYS A 92 -17.63 2.04 9.16
C LYS A 92 -17.18 0.80 8.39
N ALA A 93 -16.15 0.10 8.87
CA ALA A 93 -15.66 -1.15 8.26
C ALA A 93 -16.71 -2.28 8.20
N ARG A 94 -17.77 -2.23 9.03
CA ARG A 94 -18.87 -3.20 9.02
C ARG A 94 -20.02 -2.86 8.06
N LYS A 95 -20.06 -1.65 7.48
CA LYS A 95 -21.23 -1.16 6.73
C LYS A 95 -21.12 -1.39 5.20
N ASP A 96 -20.03 -2.00 4.73
CA ASP A 96 -19.74 -2.13 3.29
C ASP A 96 -20.09 -3.52 2.72
N ASN A 97 -21.15 -4.16 3.25
CA ASN A 97 -21.80 -5.31 2.59
C ASN A 97 -22.85 -4.87 1.54
N ALA A 98 -22.76 -3.62 1.06
CA ALA A 98 -23.55 -3.17 -0.07
C ALA A 98 -22.74 -3.45 -1.35
N GLU A 99 -23.20 -4.44 -2.14
CA GLU A 99 -22.77 -4.58 -3.53
C GLU A 99 -23.06 -3.27 -4.27
N ILE A 100 -22.02 -2.47 -4.44
CA ILE A 100 -22.02 -1.24 -5.21
C ILE A 100 -20.75 -1.31 -6.03
N GLY A 101 -20.88 -1.21 -7.35
CA GLY A 101 -19.74 -0.88 -8.20
C GLY A 101 -19.23 0.49 -7.76
N SER A 102 -18.32 0.51 -6.80
CA SER A 102 -17.84 1.73 -6.17
C SER A 102 -16.53 2.14 -6.80
N GLU A 103 -16.66 3.15 -7.64
CA GLU A 103 -15.61 3.97 -8.21
C GLU A 103 -14.72 4.49 -7.08
N ASN A 104 -13.49 3.97 -6.96
CA ASN A 104 -12.38 4.50 -6.16
C ASN A 104 -12.76 5.15 -4.82
N GLU A 105 -13.39 4.41 -3.90
CA GLU A 105 -13.38 4.82 -2.49
C GLU A 105 -12.02 4.49 -1.90
N SER A 106 -11.12 5.46 -1.96
CA SER A 106 -9.86 5.44 -1.23
C SER A 106 -10.20 5.34 0.26
N ILE A 107 -9.86 4.21 0.89
CA ILE A 107 -9.84 4.15 2.35
C ILE A 107 -8.78 5.16 2.78
N LEU A 108 -9.29 6.24 3.35
CA LEU A 108 -8.62 7.48 3.70
C LEU A 108 -7.33 7.22 4.52
N CYS A 109 -6.19 7.01 3.86
CA CYS A 109 -4.86 7.12 4.46
C CYS A 109 -4.52 8.62 4.57
N ASN A 110 -5.34 9.37 5.30
CA ASN A 110 -5.08 10.78 5.53
C ASN A 110 -3.83 10.90 6.40
N LYS A 111 -2.76 11.43 5.79
CA LYS A 111 -1.54 11.98 6.42
C LYS A 111 -1.17 11.30 7.73
N ILE A 112 -0.43 10.20 7.64
CA ILE A 112 0.44 9.82 8.75
C ILE A 112 1.60 10.83 8.74
N ASP A 113 1.46 11.93 9.47
CA ASP A 113 2.59 12.77 9.84
C ASP A 113 3.51 11.92 10.73
N VAL A 114 4.56 11.38 10.13
CA VAL A 114 5.69 10.79 10.88
C VAL A 114 6.40 11.96 11.56
N LYS A 115 5.97 12.30 12.78
CA LYS A 115 6.72 13.20 13.64
C LYS A 115 8.08 12.55 13.92
N LYS A 116 9.15 13.22 13.48
CA LYS A 116 10.53 12.96 13.92
C LYS A 116 10.65 13.15 15.42
#